data_AF-A0A850B9W6-F1
#
_entry.id   AF-A0A850B9W6-F1
#
_cell.length_a   1.000
_cell.length_b   1.000
_cell.length_c   1.000
_cell.angle_alpha   90.00
_cell.angle_beta   90.00
_cell.angle_gamma   90.00
#
_symmetry.space_group_name_H-M   'P 1'
#
loop_
_entity.id
_entity.type
_entity.pdbx_description
1 polymer ?
#
loop_
_entity_poly.entity_id
_entity_poly.type
_entity_poly.pdbx_seq_one_letter_code
_entity_poly.pdbx_strand_id
1 'polypeptide(L)'
;MPPKKARRAPAPSVAQLFYAGHYAEIVRRWVDGVEEGNSADLPFLVGALAFVGRLEEARALFSGHRRRGALPGAGPIIVAARFFLGVAYCRAGRLDEAKREFLLNARGESRKGEALARFYVLQGFGCYRYFTGRLHKAARHARWGLEHAFIAEFPYGRLLATDLRGHSLVQLGAVHEGLSLLETARSLATSLGLPGNAAALDFSIGIYRARFGIVPVKQAIVELNELLAKARPDDSYSRRSLCMEMAVQYALAGEGDAAWGLLERLGTEHLPDGGDVRARIRYLLACANVARLRFGAASMRPFVSEARALIRAHEDITLEVDVSGMEILATPDPEERARIRARLSELNRRTGISRAWLREGSIEHTPPLGAEVLEEDRIGALYAACLRGSPELAARVIASGHWGLLPLCLRLEPARRLMRLDRRLVVEDHGNVSVLGDASDGTLRFLRALGDGERHSKEDLLRVVWGIGSYRPDAHDPVIHTAVSRLRAQLGVRGNWIEAASGGYQLAAGVSVLEPASGLSASAEASSDAEERASSPAPPPRPAMPSAGPQPEHEAIVAFLAKEGSASSTDVASRLGVSEMTALRRLRDLVEQGLIERLGKGKNTRYRVGSSSRR
;
A
#
# COMPACT_ATOMS: atom_id res chain seq x y z
N MET A 1 24.36 12.75 54.94
CA MET A 1 24.51 13.52 53.68
C MET A 1 23.13 13.81 53.11
N PRO A 2 22.72 15.08 52.93
CA PRO A 2 21.44 15.41 52.33
C PRO A 2 21.42 14.99 50.85
N PRO A 3 20.32 14.43 50.32
CA PRO A 3 20.23 14.03 48.93
C PRO A 3 20.42 15.26 48.03
N LYS A 4 21.42 15.20 47.13
CA LYS A 4 21.61 16.22 46.08
C LYS A 4 20.29 16.34 45.29
N LYS A 5 19.59 17.46 45.43
CA LYS A 5 18.40 17.78 44.61
C LYS A 5 18.79 17.63 43.14
N ALA A 6 18.24 16.61 42.47
CA ALA A 6 18.41 16.45 41.03
C ALA A 6 17.91 17.74 40.36
N ARG A 7 18.82 18.45 39.68
CA ARG A 7 18.45 19.60 38.84
C ARG A 7 17.46 19.08 37.80
N ARG A 8 16.21 19.55 37.85
CA ARG A 8 15.23 19.28 36.80
C ARG A 8 15.81 19.77 35.48
N ALA A 9 15.74 18.93 34.45
CA ALA A 9 16.10 19.35 33.09
C ALA A 9 15.27 20.59 32.71
N PRO A 10 15.85 21.57 32.00
CA PRO A 10 15.10 22.72 31.51
C PRO A 10 13.93 22.23 30.63
N ALA A 11 12.80 22.92 30.72
CA ALA A 11 11.67 22.62 29.86
C ALA A 11 12.06 22.83 28.38
N PRO A 12 11.52 22.01 27.46
CA PRO A 12 11.80 22.16 26.04
C PRO A 12 11.28 23.51 25.52
N SER A 13 12.00 24.13 24.60
CA SER A 13 11.57 25.36 23.94
C SER A 13 10.40 25.12 22.98
N VAL A 14 9.67 26.19 22.60
CA VAL A 14 8.58 26.12 21.61
C VAL A 14 9.07 25.53 20.30
N ALA A 15 10.26 25.93 19.85
CA ALA A 15 10.90 25.40 18.65
C ALA A 15 11.16 23.88 18.75
N GLN A 16 11.69 23.41 19.89
CA GLN A 16 11.96 21.98 20.12
C GLN A 16 10.66 21.16 20.09
N LEU A 17 9.62 21.64 20.79
CA LEU A 17 8.30 21.01 20.75
C LEU A 17 7.73 20.99 19.33
N PHE A 18 7.94 22.08 18.57
CA PHE A 18 7.41 22.23 17.23
C PHE A 18 8.06 21.24 16.27
N TYR A 19 9.39 21.14 16.29
CA TYR A 19 10.10 20.19 15.45
C TYR A 19 9.79 18.74 15.82
N ALA A 20 9.51 18.45 17.10
CA ALA A 20 9.09 17.13 17.56
C ALA A 20 7.64 16.78 17.21
N GLY A 21 6.89 17.71 16.61
CA GLY A 21 5.51 17.50 16.19
C GLY A 21 4.47 17.63 17.30
N HIS A 22 4.80 18.27 18.43
CA HIS A 22 3.89 18.51 19.56
C HIS A 22 3.02 19.76 19.33
N TYR A 23 2.40 19.87 18.16
CA TYR A 23 1.64 21.06 17.75
C TYR A 23 0.45 21.36 18.68
N ALA A 24 -0.31 20.34 19.07
CA ALA A 24 -1.46 20.49 19.97
C ALA A 24 -1.02 20.97 21.37
N GLU A 25 0.12 20.50 21.86
CA GLU A 25 0.67 20.99 23.14
C GLU A 25 1.06 22.47 23.04
N ILE A 26 1.69 22.86 21.93
CA ILE A 26 2.07 24.26 21.70
C ILE A 26 0.84 25.16 21.72
N VAL A 27 -0.19 24.78 20.95
CA VAL A 27 -1.44 25.54 20.88
C VAL A 27 -2.09 25.64 22.25
N ARG A 28 -2.20 24.53 22.99
CA ARG A 28 -2.79 24.50 24.33
C ARG A 28 -2.05 25.39 25.34
N ARG A 29 -0.71 25.46 25.28
CA ARG A 29 0.11 26.17 26.27
C ARG A 29 0.24 27.67 25.97
N TRP A 30 0.52 28.03 24.72
CA TRP A 30 0.88 29.40 24.33
C TRP A 30 -0.20 30.17 23.56
N VAL A 31 -1.21 29.48 22.99
CA VAL A 31 -2.30 30.15 22.28
C VAL A 31 -3.57 30.16 23.13
N ASP A 32 -3.97 29.00 23.63
CA ASP A 32 -5.17 28.87 24.47
C ASP A 32 -4.85 29.05 25.97
N GLY A 33 -3.57 29.02 26.33
CA GLY A 33 -3.09 29.08 27.70
C GLY A 33 -2.61 30.47 28.14
N VAL A 34 -2.02 30.52 29.33
CA VAL A 34 -1.51 31.75 29.95
C VAL A 34 -0.02 31.98 29.71
N GLU A 35 0.68 31.06 29.04
CA GLU A 35 2.11 31.23 28.77
C GLU A 35 2.33 32.26 27.66
N GLU A 36 3.07 33.33 27.94
CA GLU A 36 3.42 34.34 26.94
C GLU A 36 4.57 33.83 26.04
N GLY A 37 4.33 33.80 24.72
CA GLY A 37 5.38 33.55 23.73
C GLY A 37 6.16 34.82 23.40
N ASN A 38 7.44 34.68 23.05
CA ASN A 38 8.22 35.82 22.54
C ASN A 38 8.04 35.97 21.02
N SER A 39 8.47 37.11 20.45
CA SER A 39 8.37 37.34 18.99
C SER A 39 9.17 36.34 18.14
N ALA A 40 10.23 35.72 18.69
CA ALA A 40 11.02 34.70 18.00
C ALA A 40 10.29 33.36 17.89
N ASP A 41 9.32 33.10 18.78
CA ASP A 41 8.50 31.88 18.77
C ASP A 41 7.36 31.93 17.75
N LEU A 42 7.06 33.12 17.21
CA LEU A 42 5.93 33.33 16.29
C LEU A 42 5.84 32.32 15.14
N PRO A 43 6.93 31.94 14.43
CA PRO A 43 6.82 30.98 13.32
C PRO A 43 6.29 29.62 13.79
N PHE A 44 6.70 29.19 14.99
CA PHE A 44 6.31 27.92 15.57
C PHE A 44 4.87 27.94 16.08
N LEU A 45 4.43 29.06 16.69
CA LEU A 45 3.04 29.24 17.09
C LEU A 45 2.09 29.26 15.88
N VAL A 46 2.46 30.02 14.84
CA VAL A 46 1.73 30.08 13.57
C VAL A 46 1.68 28.71 12.90
N GLY A 47 2.83 28.03 12.82
CA GLY A 47 2.89 26.68 12.25
C GLY A 47 2.07 25.68 13.05
N ALA A 48 2.09 25.75 14.38
CA ALA A 48 1.37 24.81 15.24
C ALA A 48 -0.14 24.97 15.04
N LEU A 49 -0.66 26.20 15.07
CA LEU A 49 -2.06 26.49 14.74
C LEU A 49 -2.44 25.97 13.34
N ALA A 50 -1.59 26.24 12.35
CA ALA A 50 -1.86 25.85 10.98
C ALA A 50 -1.88 24.32 10.80
N PHE A 51 -1.00 23.58 11.48
CA PHE A 51 -0.91 22.13 11.40
C PHE A 51 -1.95 21.37 12.23
N VAL A 52 -2.58 22.02 13.22
CA VAL A 52 -3.78 21.49 13.89
C VAL A 52 -5.09 21.91 13.19
N GLY A 53 -5.01 22.55 12.02
CA GLY A 53 -6.19 22.93 11.22
C GLY A 53 -6.83 24.27 11.59
N ARG A 54 -6.28 25.02 12.56
CA ARG A 54 -6.74 26.36 12.97
C ARG A 54 -6.15 27.45 12.06
N LEU A 55 -6.34 27.31 10.73
CA LEU A 55 -5.67 28.14 9.72
C LEU A 55 -6.03 29.63 9.82
N GLU A 56 -7.29 29.97 10.08
CA GLU A 56 -7.71 31.37 10.18
C GLU A 56 -7.11 32.04 11.42
N GLU A 57 -6.99 31.31 12.53
CA GLU A 57 -6.33 31.81 13.74
C GLU A 57 -4.82 31.96 13.55
N ALA A 58 -4.17 31.02 12.86
CA ALA A 58 -2.76 31.15 12.49
C ALA A 58 -2.51 32.44 11.69
N ARG A 59 -3.38 32.71 10.70
CA ARG A 59 -3.33 33.92 9.88
C ARG A 59 -3.60 35.18 10.71
N ALA A 60 -4.59 35.15 11.60
CA ALA A 60 -4.93 36.27 12.47
C ALA A 60 -3.79 36.60 13.45
N LEU A 61 -3.19 35.57 14.07
CA LEU A 61 -2.04 35.68 14.97
C LEU A 61 -0.85 36.34 14.25
N PHE A 62 -0.52 35.86 13.05
CA PHE A 62 0.56 36.42 12.23
C PHE A 62 0.28 37.87 11.82
N SER A 63 -0.93 38.16 11.35
CA SER A 63 -1.34 39.51 10.92
C SER A 63 -1.39 40.50 12.08
N GLY A 64 -1.81 40.06 13.26
CA GLY A 64 -1.83 40.85 14.49
C GLY A 64 -0.42 41.29 14.91
N HIS A 65 0.54 40.36 14.93
CA HIS A 65 1.94 40.68 15.24
C HIS A 65 2.54 41.69 14.25
N ARG A 66 2.24 41.55 12.95
CA ARG A 66 2.69 42.52 11.93
C ARG A 66 2.11 43.91 12.15
N ARG A 67 0.80 44.02 12.47
CA ARG A 67 0.14 45.32 12.69
C ARG A 67 0.65 46.05 13.93
N ARG A 68 1.05 45.33 14.97
CA ARG A 68 1.63 45.91 16.20
C ARG A 68 3.07 46.40 16.03
N GLY A 69 3.69 46.22 14.85
CA GLY A 69 5.10 46.56 14.65
C GLY A 69 6.07 45.69 15.46
N ALA A 70 5.59 44.55 16.01
CA ALA A 70 6.37 43.68 16.88
C ALA A 70 7.43 42.84 16.14
N LEU A 71 7.52 43.00 14.81
CA LEU A 71 8.44 42.27 13.93
C LEU A 71 9.09 43.25 12.94
N PRO A 72 10.38 43.06 12.60
CA PRO A 72 11.02 43.78 11.50
C PRO A 72 10.33 43.47 10.17
N GLY A 73 10.32 44.40 9.22
CA GLY A 73 9.58 44.26 7.95
C GLY A 73 10.02 43.09 7.04
N ALA A 74 11.24 42.59 7.24
CA ALA A 74 11.83 41.44 6.56
C ALA A 74 12.74 40.66 7.55
N GLY A 75 13.04 39.40 7.22
CA GLY A 75 13.93 38.56 8.03
C GLY A 75 13.40 37.13 8.27
N PRO A 76 14.24 36.24 8.83
CA PRO A 76 13.97 34.80 8.90
C PRO A 76 12.67 34.45 9.62
N ILE A 77 12.30 35.19 10.66
CA ILE A 77 11.08 34.96 11.45
C ILE A 77 9.83 35.14 10.58
N ILE A 78 9.73 36.26 9.85
CA ILE A 78 8.58 36.52 8.96
C ILE A 78 8.53 35.50 7.84
N VAL A 79 9.69 35.18 7.24
CA VAL A 79 9.77 34.23 6.13
C VAL A 79 9.36 32.83 6.58
N ALA A 80 9.80 32.39 7.76
CA ALA A 80 9.43 31.11 8.35
C ALA A 80 7.92 31.03 8.67
N ALA A 81 7.34 32.07 9.30
CA ALA A 81 5.91 32.11 9.61
C ALA A 81 5.05 32.02 8.33
N ARG A 82 5.40 32.78 7.29
CA ARG A 82 4.73 32.70 5.98
C ARG A 82 4.96 31.36 5.30
N PHE A 83 6.14 30.77 5.44
CA PHE A 83 6.42 29.43 4.93
C PHE A 83 5.46 28.41 5.54
N PHE A 84 5.31 28.38 6.85
CA PHE A 84 4.40 27.44 7.52
C PHE A 84 2.93 27.67 7.15
N LEU A 85 2.49 28.94 7.05
CA LEU A 85 1.15 29.26 6.52
C LEU A 85 0.97 28.77 5.08
N GLY A 86 1.94 29.03 4.21
CA GLY A 86 1.92 28.58 2.83
C GLY A 86 1.85 27.06 2.68
N VAL A 87 2.59 26.32 3.51
CA VAL A 87 2.53 24.85 3.55
C VAL A 87 1.14 24.36 3.99
N ALA A 88 0.55 24.97 5.02
CA ALA A 88 -0.79 24.62 5.48
C ALA A 88 -1.86 24.93 4.43
N TYR A 89 -1.75 26.07 3.74
CA TYR A 89 -2.63 26.40 2.61
C TYR A 89 -2.50 25.38 1.47
N CYS A 90 -1.29 24.94 1.12
CA CYS A 90 -1.09 23.86 0.15
C CYS A 90 -1.79 22.57 0.57
N ARG A 91 -1.66 22.17 1.85
CA ARG A 91 -2.33 20.96 2.38
C ARG A 91 -3.85 21.07 2.37
N ALA A 92 -4.38 22.27 2.62
CA ALA A 92 -5.81 22.56 2.59
C ALA A 92 -6.36 22.86 1.17
N GLY A 93 -5.54 22.74 0.12
CA GLY A 93 -5.96 23.03 -1.25
C GLY A 93 -6.15 24.51 -1.59
N ARG A 94 -5.76 25.43 -0.69
CA ARG A 94 -5.85 26.89 -0.85
C ARG A 94 -4.63 27.45 -1.60
N LEU A 95 -4.46 27.00 -2.85
CA LEU A 95 -3.24 27.20 -3.61
C LEU A 95 -2.95 28.67 -3.95
N ASP A 96 -3.97 29.51 -4.07
CA ASP A 96 -3.80 30.95 -4.34
C ASP A 96 -3.26 31.71 -3.13
N GLU A 97 -3.75 31.40 -1.92
CA GLU A 97 -3.20 31.94 -0.69
C GLU A 97 -1.77 31.44 -0.45
N ALA A 98 -1.51 30.15 -0.68
CA ALA A 98 -0.14 29.61 -0.59
C ALA A 98 0.83 30.35 -1.54
N LYS A 99 0.43 30.52 -2.81
CA LYS A 99 1.21 31.26 -3.81
C LYS A 99 1.48 32.69 -3.35
N ARG A 100 0.49 33.37 -2.77
CA ARG A 100 0.64 34.74 -2.26
C ARG A 100 1.70 34.80 -1.16
N GLU A 101 1.64 33.92 -0.16
CA GLU A 101 2.61 33.90 0.93
C GLU A 101 4.04 33.62 0.43
N PHE A 102 4.21 32.67 -0.48
CA PHE A 102 5.52 32.36 -1.04
C PHE A 102 6.07 33.48 -1.94
N LEU A 103 5.21 34.18 -2.70
CA LEU A 103 5.63 35.37 -3.47
C LEU A 103 6.02 36.53 -2.56
N LEU A 104 5.32 36.74 -1.44
CA LEU A 104 5.69 37.74 -0.45
C LEU A 104 7.04 37.43 0.19
N ASN A 105 7.34 36.16 0.48
CA ASN A 105 8.67 35.71 0.91
C ASN A 105 9.73 36.03 -0.14
N ALA A 106 9.48 35.69 -1.41
CA ALA A 106 10.42 35.93 -2.50
C ALA A 106 10.70 37.42 -2.77
N ARG A 107 9.71 38.30 -2.57
CA ARG A 107 9.85 39.75 -2.74
C ARG A 107 10.55 40.42 -1.55
N GLY A 108 10.29 39.92 -0.34
CA GLY A 108 10.88 40.46 0.89
C GLY A 108 12.35 40.11 1.06
N GLU A 109 12.81 39.01 0.45
CA GLU A 109 14.20 38.56 0.55
C GLU A 109 15.04 38.98 -0.66
N SER A 110 16.14 39.70 -0.40
CA SER A 110 17.10 40.06 -1.44
C SER A 110 17.98 38.86 -1.84
N ARG A 111 18.63 38.92 -3.01
CA ARG A 111 19.68 37.94 -3.40
C ARG A 111 20.89 37.91 -2.45
N LYS A 112 20.97 38.83 -1.47
CA LYS A 112 21.98 38.87 -0.40
C LYS A 112 21.39 38.49 0.98
N GLY A 113 20.14 38.06 1.05
CA GLY A 113 19.48 37.65 2.29
C GLY A 113 20.16 36.45 2.97
N GLU A 114 19.89 36.28 4.25
CA GLU A 114 20.44 35.22 5.10
C GLU A 114 20.12 33.81 4.56
N ALA A 115 21.02 32.85 4.79
CA ALA A 115 20.88 31.49 4.27
C ALA A 115 19.59 30.82 4.78
N LEU A 116 19.21 31.04 6.04
CA LEU A 116 17.99 30.47 6.62
C LEU A 116 16.72 31.00 5.94
N ALA A 117 16.66 32.30 5.66
CA ALA A 117 15.53 32.89 4.95
C ALA A 117 15.42 32.34 3.52
N ARG A 118 16.56 32.19 2.82
CA ARG A 118 16.59 31.58 1.48
C ARG A 118 16.13 30.13 1.48
N PHE A 119 16.52 29.35 2.49
CA PHE A 119 16.01 27.99 2.66
C PHE A 119 14.46 27.99 2.66
N TYR A 120 13.83 28.81 3.50
CA TYR A 120 12.36 28.84 3.57
C TYR A 120 11.69 29.33 2.28
N VAL A 121 12.29 30.30 1.57
CA VAL A 121 11.80 30.74 0.25
C VAL A 121 11.82 29.58 -0.75
N LEU A 122 12.97 28.91 -0.88
CA LEU A 122 13.15 27.82 -1.83
C LEU A 122 12.30 26.60 -1.47
N GLN A 123 12.29 26.21 -0.20
CA GLN A 123 11.47 25.11 0.29
C GLN A 123 9.98 25.40 0.11
N GLY A 124 9.55 26.64 0.33
CA GLY A 124 8.17 27.08 0.09
C GLY A 124 7.77 26.95 -1.39
N PHE A 125 8.60 27.43 -2.31
CA PHE A 125 8.38 27.19 -3.74
C PHE A 125 8.42 25.70 -4.09
N GLY A 126 9.34 24.94 -3.51
CA GLY A 126 9.39 23.48 -3.68
C GLY A 126 8.07 22.82 -3.31
N CYS A 127 7.54 23.13 -2.12
CA CYS A 127 6.25 22.65 -1.64
C CYS A 127 5.12 23.07 -2.58
N TYR A 128 5.03 24.35 -2.94
CA TYR A 128 3.99 24.83 -3.88
C TYR A 128 4.05 24.11 -5.23
N ARG A 129 5.26 23.87 -5.74
CA ARG A 129 5.48 23.14 -7.01
C ARG A 129 5.10 21.67 -6.89
N TYR A 130 5.30 21.05 -5.74
CA TYR A 130 4.88 19.68 -5.49
C TYR A 130 3.35 19.56 -5.53
N PHE A 131 2.63 20.41 -4.79
CA PHE A 131 1.16 20.41 -4.78
C PHE A 131 0.54 20.87 -6.12
N THR A 132 1.25 21.66 -6.92
CA THR A 132 0.81 22.01 -8.29
C THR A 132 1.34 21.03 -9.35
N GLY A 133 1.84 19.86 -8.96
CA GLY A 133 2.31 18.79 -9.86
C GLY A 133 3.52 19.15 -10.75
N ARG A 134 4.25 20.23 -10.46
CA ARG A 134 5.48 20.64 -11.17
C ARG A 134 6.71 20.00 -10.53
N LEU A 135 6.74 18.68 -10.50
CA LEU A 135 7.61 17.88 -9.65
C LEU A 135 9.11 18.06 -9.91
N HIS A 136 9.55 18.17 -11.17
CA HIS A 136 10.96 18.49 -11.47
C HIS A 136 11.39 19.81 -10.83
N LYS A 137 10.53 20.83 -10.88
CA LYS A 137 10.79 22.13 -10.24
C LYS A 137 10.77 21.99 -8.73
N ALA A 138 9.87 21.18 -8.18
CA ALA A 138 9.82 20.89 -6.75
C ALA A 138 11.12 20.25 -6.25
N ALA A 139 11.58 19.18 -6.90
CA ALA A 139 12.82 18.48 -6.59
C ALA A 139 14.05 19.40 -6.69
N ARG A 140 14.10 20.24 -7.73
CA ARG A 140 15.19 21.22 -7.89
C ARG A 140 15.20 22.29 -6.79
N HIS A 141 14.04 22.84 -6.45
CA HIS A 141 13.93 23.80 -5.35
C HIS A 141 14.27 23.16 -3.99
N ALA A 142 13.84 21.92 -3.76
CA ALA A 142 14.21 21.16 -2.56
C ALA A 142 15.73 20.96 -2.48
N ARG A 143 16.40 20.63 -3.60
CA ARG A 143 17.87 20.51 -3.66
C ARG A 143 18.57 21.82 -3.31
N TRP A 144 18.16 22.94 -3.91
CA TRP A 144 18.73 24.26 -3.57
C TRP A 144 18.41 24.68 -2.13
N GLY A 145 17.22 24.31 -1.63
CA GLY A 145 16.87 24.49 -0.22
C GLY A 145 17.84 23.74 0.68
N LEU A 146 18.14 22.46 0.36
CA LEU A 146 19.09 21.64 1.11
C LEU A 146 20.48 22.30 1.18
N GLU A 147 20.98 22.83 0.06
CA GLU A 147 22.26 23.59 0.01
C GLU A 147 22.25 24.76 1.02
N HIS A 148 21.17 25.54 1.06
CA HIS A 148 21.05 26.64 2.01
C HIS A 148 20.82 26.20 3.47
N ALA A 149 20.17 25.06 3.70
CA ALA A 149 20.02 24.49 5.03
C ALA A 149 21.37 24.05 5.62
N PHE A 150 22.32 23.59 4.79
CA PHE A 150 23.68 23.34 5.22
C PHE A 150 24.42 24.63 5.61
N ILE A 151 24.37 25.66 4.76
CA ILE A 151 25.02 26.95 5.03
C ILE A 151 24.45 27.61 6.30
N ALA A 152 23.15 27.47 6.54
CA ALA A 152 22.48 28.00 7.72
C ALA A 152 22.65 27.13 8.98
N GLU A 153 23.39 26.03 8.92
CA GLU A 153 23.51 25.04 9.99
C GLU A 153 22.14 24.66 10.58
N PHE A 154 21.18 24.35 9.70
CA PHE A 154 19.79 24.12 10.07
C PHE A 154 19.38 22.65 9.82
N PRO A 155 19.57 21.73 10.80
CA PRO A 155 19.32 20.30 10.60
C PRO A 155 17.87 19.96 10.25
N TYR A 156 16.91 20.65 10.85
CA TYR A 156 15.49 20.45 10.51
C TYR A 156 15.19 20.86 9.06
N GLY A 157 15.86 21.90 8.54
CA GLY A 157 15.76 22.26 7.13
C GLY A 157 16.31 21.20 6.19
N ARG A 158 17.42 20.54 6.57
CA ARG A 158 17.98 19.40 5.82
C ARG A 158 16.98 18.25 5.75
N LEU A 159 16.32 17.93 6.86
CA LEU A 159 15.24 16.94 6.91
C LEU A 159 14.13 17.27 5.91
N LEU A 160 13.54 18.47 6.00
CA LEU A 160 12.42 18.89 5.15
C LEU A 160 12.77 18.92 3.65
N ALA A 161 13.96 19.39 3.30
CA ALA A 161 14.40 19.43 1.90
C ALA A 161 14.63 18.02 1.34
N THR A 162 15.20 17.12 2.13
CA THR A 162 15.41 15.72 1.74
C THR A 162 14.09 14.99 1.56
N ASP A 163 13.16 15.16 2.51
CA ASP A 163 11.79 14.65 2.47
C ASP A 163 11.04 15.06 1.19
N LEU A 164 10.94 16.37 0.94
CA LEU A 164 10.26 16.91 -0.24
C LEU A 164 10.88 16.41 -1.56
N ARG A 165 12.22 16.32 -1.62
CA ARG A 165 12.91 15.78 -2.80
C ARG A 165 12.58 14.30 -3.00
N GLY A 166 12.62 13.49 -1.94
CA GLY A 166 12.26 12.08 -1.97
C GLY A 166 10.86 11.86 -2.52
N HIS A 167 9.86 12.53 -1.96
CA HIS A 167 8.48 12.46 -2.49
C HIS A 167 8.39 12.90 -3.95
N SER A 168 9.09 13.97 -4.34
CA SER A 168 9.07 14.46 -5.73
C SER A 168 9.64 13.43 -6.71
N LEU A 169 10.73 12.75 -6.34
CA LEU A 169 11.37 11.73 -7.19
C LEU A 169 10.52 10.47 -7.34
N VAL A 170 9.91 9.98 -6.26
CA VAL A 170 8.95 8.86 -6.35
C VAL A 170 7.79 9.19 -7.30
N GLN A 171 7.30 10.42 -7.26
CA GLN A 171 6.22 10.87 -8.14
C GLN A 171 6.66 11.06 -9.60
N LEU A 172 7.95 11.32 -9.84
CA LEU A 172 8.56 11.36 -11.17
C LEU A 172 8.87 9.96 -11.74
N GLY A 173 8.73 8.90 -10.93
CA GLY A 173 9.03 7.53 -11.33
C GLY A 173 10.46 7.07 -11.02
N ALA A 174 11.29 7.90 -10.37
CA ALA A 174 12.55 7.49 -9.78
C ALA A 174 12.27 6.97 -8.35
N VAL A 175 11.56 5.83 -8.25
CA VAL A 175 11.02 5.28 -7.01
C VAL A 175 12.15 4.85 -6.07
N HIS A 176 13.16 4.11 -6.53
CA HIS A 176 14.28 3.68 -5.68
C HIS A 176 15.10 4.87 -5.15
N GLU A 177 15.48 5.83 -6.02
CA GLU A 177 16.20 7.05 -5.57
C GLU A 177 15.35 7.84 -4.58
N GLY A 178 14.06 8.00 -4.87
CA GLY A 178 13.11 8.70 -4.01
C GLY A 178 12.97 8.04 -2.64
N LEU A 179 12.81 6.71 -2.58
CA LEU A 179 12.75 5.93 -1.34
C LEU A 179 14.04 6.04 -0.52
N SER A 180 15.20 5.96 -1.17
CA SER A 180 16.50 6.14 -0.51
C SER A 180 16.63 7.52 0.17
N LEU A 181 16.14 8.58 -0.48
CA LEU A 181 16.09 9.91 0.14
C LEU A 181 15.10 9.97 1.30
N LEU A 182 13.94 9.31 1.22
CA LEU A 182 13.00 9.26 2.33
C LEU A 182 13.56 8.50 3.53
N GLU A 183 14.30 7.41 3.31
CA GLU A 183 15.02 6.68 4.37
C GLU A 183 16.13 7.54 5.00
N THR A 184 16.83 8.34 4.18
CA THR A 184 17.80 9.33 4.66
C THR A 184 17.12 10.39 5.52
N ALA A 185 16.00 10.94 5.07
CA ALA A 185 15.18 11.88 5.85
C ALA A 185 14.71 11.24 7.16
N ARG A 186 14.29 9.98 7.14
CA ARG A 186 13.82 9.24 8.32
C ARG A 186 14.94 9.02 9.34
N SER A 187 16.14 8.73 8.87
CA SER A 187 17.35 8.64 9.68
C SER A 187 17.71 9.98 10.31
N LEU A 188 17.62 11.08 9.55
CA LEU A 188 17.81 12.43 10.08
C LEU A 188 16.78 12.76 11.16
N ALA A 189 15.49 12.50 10.93
CA ALA A 189 14.44 12.73 11.92
C ALA A 189 14.70 11.97 13.23
N THR A 190 15.14 10.71 13.13
CA THR A 190 15.50 9.88 14.29
C THR A 190 16.68 10.49 15.06
N SER A 191 17.75 10.87 14.35
CA SER A 191 18.94 11.46 14.97
C SER A 191 18.68 12.80 15.66
N LEU A 192 17.66 13.53 15.19
CA LEU A 192 17.23 14.81 15.75
C LEU A 192 16.22 14.65 16.90
N GLY A 193 15.84 13.42 17.25
CA GLY A 193 14.84 13.16 18.29
C GLY A 193 13.43 13.61 17.88
N LEU A 194 13.07 13.45 16.61
CA LEU A 194 11.78 13.90 16.04
C LEU A 194 10.91 12.68 15.66
N PRO A 195 10.35 11.95 16.65
CA PRO A 195 9.64 10.70 16.40
C PRO A 195 8.38 10.87 15.54
N GLY A 196 7.69 12.02 15.63
CA GLY A 196 6.53 12.31 14.79
C GLY A 196 6.86 12.37 13.29
N ASN A 197 7.97 13.02 12.95
CA ASN A 197 8.45 13.10 11.56
C ASN A 197 8.97 11.75 11.07
N ALA A 198 9.69 11.00 11.91
CA ALA A 198 10.15 9.67 11.56
C ALA A 198 8.97 8.72 11.27
N ALA A 199 7.92 8.75 12.09
CA ALA A 199 6.70 7.96 11.87
C ALA A 199 5.97 8.35 10.56
N ALA A 200 5.84 9.65 10.27
CA ALA A 200 5.23 10.13 9.02
C ALA A 200 6.00 9.66 7.76
N LEU A 201 7.33 9.60 7.87
CA LEU A 201 8.19 9.06 6.82
C LEU A 201 8.06 7.54 6.69
N ASP A 202 7.99 6.81 7.81
CA ASP A 202 7.72 5.36 7.82
C ASP A 202 6.40 5.05 7.11
N PHE A 203 5.34 5.83 7.34
CA PHE A 203 4.06 5.67 6.62
C PHE A 203 4.20 5.90 5.12
N SER A 204 4.90 6.96 4.72
CA SER A 204 5.09 7.31 3.31
C SER A 204 5.93 6.25 2.56
N ILE A 205 7.00 5.78 3.19
CA ILE A 205 7.86 4.71 2.67
C ILE A 205 7.04 3.42 2.50
N GLY A 206 6.27 3.02 3.52
CA GLY A 206 5.42 1.83 3.45
C GLY A 206 4.40 1.89 2.32
N ILE A 207 3.69 3.02 2.19
CA ILE A 207 2.71 3.25 1.12
C ILE A 207 3.37 3.14 -0.26
N TYR A 208 4.54 3.77 -0.45
CA TYR A 208 5.22 3.72 -1.74
C TYR A 208 5.78 2.33 -2.06
N ARG A 209 6.35 1.62 -1.10
CA ARG A 209 6.82 0.24 -1.28
C ARG A 209 5.69 -0.68 -1.71
N ALA A 210 4.53 -0.55 -1.06
CA ALA A 210 3.32 -1.28 -1.42
C ALA A 210 2.83 -0.91 -2.82
N ARG A 211 2.66 0.38 -3.10
CA ARG A 211 2.10 0.90 -4.36
C ARG A 211 2.88 0.51 -5.60
N PHE A 212 4.21 0.56 -5.52
CA PHE A 212 5.09 0.30 -6.67
C PHE A 212 5.55 -1.15 -6.77
N GLY A 213 5.13 -2.03 -5.85
CA GLY A 213 5.50 -3.44 -5.85
C GLY A 213 6.96 -3.68 -5.48
N ILE A 214 7.53 -2.83 -4.64
CA ILE A 214 8.90 -3.01 -4.11
C ILE A 214 8.95 -4.22 -3.18
N VAL A 215 7.85 -4.48 -2.47
CA VAL A 215 7.64 -5.68 -1.65
C VAL A 215 6.48 -6.52 -2.21
N PRO A 216 6.48 -7.86 -2.01
CA PRO A 216 5.35 -8.71 -2.40
C PRO A 216 4.03 -8.28 -1.74
N VAL A 217 2.91 -8.43 -2.43
CA VAL A 217 1.58 -7.95 -1.98
C VAL A 217 1.20 -8.42 -0.56
N LYS A 218 1.47 -9.68 -0.21
CA LYS A 218 1.19 -10.21 1.13
C LYS A 218 2.04 -9.52 2.21
N GLN A 219 3.32 -9.28 1.92
CA GLN A 219 4.20 -8.53 2.80
C GLN A 219 3.77 -7.07 2.91
N ALA A 220 3.36 -6.44 1.80
CA ALA A 220 2.82 -5.08 1.79
C ALA A 220 1.62 -4.95 2.74
N ILE A 221 0.67 -5.89 2.71
CA ILE A 221 -0.49 -5.91 3.62
C ILE A 221 -0.04 -6.01 5.08
N VAL A 222 0.93 -6.87 5.40
CA VAL A 222 1.47 -7.00 6.76
C VAL A 222 2.12 -5.68 7.21
N GLU A 223 3.03 -5.12 6.41
CA GLU A 223 3.73 -3.86 6.71
C GLU A 223 2.73 -2.70 6.92
N LEU A 224 1.72 -2.57 6.05
CA LEU A 224 0.69 -1.54 6.17
C LEU A 224 -0.18 -1.69 7.42
N ASN A 225 -0.54 -2.92 7.80
CA ASN A 225 -1.27 -3.19 9.04
C ASN A 225 -0.44 -2.80 10.28
N GLU A 226 0.85 -3.13 10.30
CA GLU A 226 1.74 -2.75 11.40
C GLU A 226 1.90 -1.23 11.51
N LEU A 227 2.04 -0.54 10.38
CA LEU A 227 2.09 0.91 10.33
C LEU A 227 0.78 1.54 10.81
N LEU A 228 -0.36 0.99 10.41
CA LEU A 228 -1.68 1.46 10.86
C LEU A 228 -1.88 1.27 12.37
N ALA A 229 -1.38 0.15 12.94
CA ALA A 229 -1.41 -0.10 14.37
C ALA A 229 -0.53 0.88 15.17
N LYS A 230 0.57 1.36 14.57
CA LYS A 230 1.46 2.37 15.16
C LYS A 230 0.94 3.80 14.98
N ALA A 231 0.01 4.02 14.05
CA ALA A 231 -0.51 5.35 13.75
C ALA A 231 -1.36 5.91 14.90
N ARG A 232 -1.02 7.11 15.36
CA ARG A 232 -1.73 7.77 16.45
C ARG A 232 -3.19 8.07 16.07
N PRO A 233 -4.15 8.04 17.02
CA PRO A 233 -5.55 8.32 16.72
C PRO A 233 -5.80 9.71 16.12
N ASP A 234 -5.00 10.70 16.49
CA ASP A 234 -5.08 12.09 16.00
C ASP A 234 -4.44 12.29 14.62
N ASP A 235 -3.65 11.32 14.13
CA ASP A 235 -3.08 11.32 12.78
C ASP A 235 -4.06 10.75 11.75
N SER A 236 -5.19 11.43 11.59
CA SER A 236 -6.25 11.01 10.66
C SER A 236 -5.75 10.95 9.20
N TYR A 237 -4.81 11.82 8.82
CA TYR A 237 -4.26 11.89 7.46
C TYR A 237 -3.50 10.62 7.08
N SER A 238 -2.55 10.21 7.92
CA SER A 238 -1.73 9.02 7.65
C SER A 238 -2.59 7.76 7.71
N ARG A 239 -3.48 7.66 8.70
CA ARG A 239 -4.42 6.54 8.85
C ARG A 239 -5.29 6.38 7.60
N ARG A 240 -5.88 7.46 7.09
CA ARG A 240 -6.65 7.41 5.83
C ARG A 240 -5.81 6.90 4.66
N SER A 241 -4.59 7.44 4.52
CA SER A 241 -3.71 7.08 3.41
C SER A 241 -3.28 5.61 3.46
N LEU A 242 -2.98 5.09 4.65
CA LEU A 242 -2.67 3.68 4.89
C LEU A 242 -3.88 2.79 4.56
N CYS A 243 -5.08 3.14 5.04
CA CYS A 243 -6.29 2.37 4.77
C CYS A 243 -6.64 2.32 3.27
N MET A 244 -6.52 3.44 2.55
CA MET A 244 -6.76 3.47 1.10
C MET A 244 -5.77 2.57 0.35
N GLU A 245 -4.48 2.67 0.65
CA GLU A 245 -3.46 1.83 0.02
C GLU A 245 -3.68 0.35 0.38
N MET A 246 -3.94 0.05 1.65
CA MET A 246 -4.21 -1.31 2.13
C MET A 246 -5.44 -1.92 1.45
N ALA A 247 -6.51 -1.16 1.19
CA ALA A 247 -7.66 -1.63 0.44
C ALA A 247 -7.28 -2.04 -0.99
N VAL A 248 -6.45 -1.23 -1.66
CA VAL A 248 -5.93 -1.58 -3.00
C VAL A 248 -5.09 -2.85 -2.95
N GLN A 249 -4.21 -3.00 -1.94
CA GLN A 249 -3.38 -4.20 -1.79
C GLN A 249 -4.22 -5.45 -1.50
N TYR A 250 -5.27 -5.37 -0.67
CA TYR A 250 -6.22 -6.47 -0.48
C TYR A 250 -6.90 -6.87 -1.79
N ALA A 251 -7.39 -5.89 -2.56
CA ALA A 251 -8.03 -6.19 -3.85
C ALA A 251 -7.04 -6.84 -4.82
N LEU A 252 -5.79 -6.36 -4.88
CA LEU A 252 -4.73 -6.97 -5.68
C LEU A 252 -4.41 -8.39 -5.22
N ALA A 253 -4.44 -8.68 -3.91
CA ALA A 253 -4.23 -10.02 -3.37
C ALA A 253 -5.39 -11.00 -3.65
N GLY A 254 -6.49 -10.52 -4.22
CA GLY A 254 -7.71 -11.32 -4.40
C GLY A 254 -8.60 -11.36 -3.16
N GLU A 255 -8.50 -10.39 -2.26
CA GLU A 255 -9.33 -10.25 -1.05
C GLU A 255 -10.34 -9.10 -1.22
N GLY A 256 -11.17 -9.18 -2.27
CA GLY A 256 -12.11 -8.12 -2.66
C GLY A 256 -13.09 -7.68 -1.57
N ASP A 257 -13.61 -8.61 -0.77
CA ASP A 257 -14.54 -8.30 0.33
C ASP A 257 -13.85 -7.50 1.45
N ALA A 258 -12.62 -7.90 1.82
CA ALA A 258 -11.82 -7.21 2.83
C ALA A 258 -11.46 -5.79 2.36
N ALA A 259 -11.07 -5.66 1.09
CA ALA A 259 -10.76 -4.38 0.46
C ALA A 259 -11.96 -3.42 0.51
N TRP A 260 -13.14 -3.90 0.11
CA TRP A 260 -14.34 -3.06 0.07
C TRP A 260 -14.84 -2.70 1.46
N GLY A 261 -14.91 -3.66 2.38
CA GLY A 261 -15.34 -3.40 3.76
C GLY A 261 -14.42 -2.41 4.48
N LEU A 262 -13.13 -2.35 4.11
CA LEU A 262 -12.21 -1.33 4.60
C LEU A 262 -12.55 0.07 4.05
N LEU A 263 -12.89 0.18 2.76
CA LEU A 263 -13.29 1.46 2.16
C LEU A 263 -14.64 1.95 2.68
N GLU A 264 -15.61 1.07 2.91
CA GLU A 264 -16.90 1.44 3.50
C GLU A 264 -16.73 2.07 4.89
N ARG A 265 -15.97 1.41 5.79
CA ARG A 265 -15.64 1.97 7.11
C ARG A 265 -14.89 3.30 7.00
N LEU A 266 -13.96 3.40 6.06
CA LEU A 266 -13.20 4.63 5.84
C LEU A 266 -14.12 5.78 5.41
N GLY A 267 -15.08 5.48 4.52
CA GLY A 267 -16.06 6.42 4.02
C GLY A 267 -17.01 6.94 5.09
N THR A 268 -17.36 6.12 6.08
CA THR A 268 -18.28 6.50 7.17
C THR A 268 -17.57 7.18 8.35
N GLU A 269 -16.36 6.75 8.71
CA GLU A 269 -15.73 7.14 9.98
C GLU A 269 -14.65 8.22 9.85
N HIS A 270 -13.99 8.35 8.69
CA HIS A 270 -12.71 9.07 8.61
C HIS A 270 -12.62 10.16 7.55
N LEU A 271 -13.58 10.24 6.61
CA LEU A 271 -13.62 11.31 5.60
C LEU A 271 -14.41 12.51 6.15
N PRO A 272 -13.77 13.68 6.33
CA PRO A 272 -14.47 14.87 6.80
C PRO A 272 -15.46 15.36 5.74
N ASP A 273 -16.66 15.74 6.17
CA ASP A 273 -17.64 16.43 5.34
C ASP A 273 -17.06 17.77 4.86
N GLY A 274 -16.78 17.88 3.57
CA GLY A 274 -16.53 19.16 2.88
C GLY A 274 -15.15 19.82 3.05
N GLY A 275 -14.16 19.18 3.69
CA GLY A 275 -12.87 19.85 4.00
C GLY A 275 -11.67 19.50 3.10
N ASP A 276 -11.45 18.22 2.81
CA ASP A 276 -10.21 17.74 2.17
C ASP A 276 -10.51 17.11 0.80
N VAL A 277 -10.63 17.96 -0.23
CA VAL A 277 -10.94 17.55 -1.61
C VAL A 277 -9.89 16.56 -2.14
N ARG A 278 -8.61 16.75 -1.80
CA ARG A 278 -7.52 15.87 -2.23
C ARG A 278 -7.67 14.47 -1.63
N ALA A 279 -7.99 14.36 -0.33
CA ALA A 279 -8.27 13.08 0.29
C ALA A 279 -9.52 12.42 -0.31
N ARG A 280 -10.58 13.19 -0.57
CA ARG A 280 -11.79 12.66 -1.22
C ARG A 280 -11.51 12.10 -2.61
N ILE A 281 -10.75 12.81 -3.45
CA ILE A 281 -10.36 12.31 -4.77
C ILE A 281 -9.57 11.01 -4.65
N ARG A 282 -8.57 10.95 -3.76
CA ARG A 282 -7.78 9.71 -3.55
C ARG A 282 -8.64 8.54 -3.07
N TYR A 283 -9.61 8.81 -2.19
CA TYR A 283 -10.57 7.80 -1.75
C TYR A 283 -11.39 7.27 -2.92
N LEU A 284 -11.94 8.16 -3.76
CA LEU A 284 -12.70 7.76 -4.95
C LEU A 284 -11.84 6.95 -5.94
N LEU A 285 -10.56 7.29 -6.10
CA LEU A 285 -9.64 6.51 -6.93
C LEU A 285 -9.34 5.13 -6.34
N ALA A 286 -9.26 5.01 -5.01
CA ALA A 286 -9.16 3.71 -4.34
C ALA A 286 -10.44 2.88 -4.54
N CYS A 287 -11.62 3.49 -4.35
CA CYS A 287 -12.91 2.87 -4.65
C CYS A 287 -13.00 2.41 -6.11
N ALA A 288 -12.58 3.23 -7.07
CA ALA A 288 -12.57 2.87 -8.48
C ALA A 288 -11.70 1.63 -8.75
N ASN A 289 -10.49 1.56 -8.19
CA ASN A 289 -9.61 0.40 -8.32
C ASN A 289 -10.23 -0.87 -7.74
N VAL A 290 -10.70 -0.80 -6.48
CA VAL A 290 -11.30 -1.95 -5.80
C VAL A 290 -12.58 -2.38 -6.52
N ALA A 291 -13.42 -1.42 -6.93
CA ALA A 291 -14.63 -1.70 -7.69
C ALA A 291 -14.31 -2.42 -9.00
N ARG A 292 -13.28 -2.00 -9.73
CA ARG A 292 -12.86 -2.70 -10.96
C ARG A 292 -12.55 -4.17 -10.71
N LEU A 293 -11.69 -4.43 -9.73
CA LEU A 293 -11.21 -5.79 -9.44
C LEU A 293 -12.30 -6.67 -8.84
N ARG A 294 -13.29 -6.06 -8.18
CA ARG A 294 -14.39 -6.76 -7.50
C ARG A 294 -15.64 -6.96 -8.36
N PHE A 295 -16.04 -5.92 -9.08
CA PHE A 295 -17.34 -5.81 -9.76
C PHE A 295 -17.20 -5.51 -11.26
N GLY A 296 -15.98 -5.38 -11.77
CA GLY A 296 -15.73 -5.20 -13.20
C GLY A 296 -15.60 -3.75 -13.65
N ALA A 297 -15.22 -3.56 -14.91
CA ALA A 297 -14.81 -2.25 -15.44
C ALA A 297 -15.90 -1.17 -15.35
N ALA A 298 -17.16 -1.53 -15.56
CA ALA A 298 -18.29 -0.58 -15.53
C ALA A 298 -18.51 0.05 -14.14
N SER A 299 -18.20 -0.69 -13.07
CA SER A 299 -18.40 -0.25 -11.68
C SER A 299 -17.50 0.90 -11.26
N MET A 300 -16.42 1.17 -12.02
CA MET A 300 -15.51 2.28 -11.76
C MET A 300 -16.16 3.65 -12.01
N ARG A 301 -17.08 3.72 -12.99
CA ARG A 301 -17.52 4.98 -13.60
C ARG A 301 -18.09 6.00 -12.60
N PRO A 302 -18.94 5.62 -11.62
CA PRO A 302 -19.47 6.60 -10.66
C PRO A 302 -18.35 7.30 -9.87
N PHE A 303 -17.37 6.52 -9.39
CA PHE A 303 -16.26 7.05 -8.60
C PHE A 303 -15.32 7.94 -9.42
N VAL A 304 -15.00 7.51 -10.65
CA VAL A 304 -14.15 8.28 -11.55
C VAL A 304 -14.83 9.57 -11.99
N SER A 305 -16.13 9.53 -12.27
CA SER A 305 -16.92 10.71 -12.62
C SER A 305 -16.97 11.74 -11.48
N GLU A 306 -17.19 11.28 -10.24
CA GLU A 306 -17.17 12.15 -9.06
C GLU A 306 -15.77 12.76 -8.85
N ALA A 307 -14.70 11.95 -8.96
CA ALA A 307 -13.33 12.43 -8.86
C ALA A 307 -13.00 13.47 -9.95
N ARG A 308 -13.50 13.25 -11.17
CA ARG A 308 -13.38 14.18 -12.30
C ARG A 308 -14.13 15.50 -12.06
N ALA A 309 -15.30 15.46 -11.43
CA ALA A 309 -16.01 16.68 -11.05
C ALA A 309 -15.22 17.50 -10.02
N LEU A 310 -14.68 16.83 -8.99
CA LEU A 310 -13.89 17.46 -7.94
C LEU A 310 -12.59 18.08 -8.49
N ILE A 311 -11.86 17.37 -9.35
CA ILE A 311 -10.59 17.90 -9.90
C ILE A 311 -10.80 19.09 -10.85
N ARG A 312 -11.94 19.18 -11.54
CA ARG A 312 -12.27 20.38 -12.34
C ARG A 312 -12.48 21.61 -11.47
N ALA A 313 -12.99 21.43 -10.25
CA ALA A 313 -13.15 22.49 -9.26
C ALA A 313 -11.84 22.78 -8.48
N HIS A 314 -10.83 21.90 -8.57
CA HIS A 314 -9.62 21.96 -7.77
C HIS A 314 -8.36 21.66 -8.61
N GLU A 315 -7.57 22.69 -8.94
CA GLU A 315 -6.39 22.53 -9.79
C GLU A 315 -5.26 21.76 -9.07
N ASP A 316 -5.23 20.43 -9.25
CA ASP A 316 -4.16 19.57 -8.75
C ASP A 316 -3.64 18.65 -9.86
N ILE A 317 -2.55 19.07 -10.49
CA ILE A 317 -2.06 18.40 -11.71
C ILE A 317 -1.64 16.94 -11.43
N THR A 318 -1.18 16.63 -10.21
CA THR A 318 -0.83 15.24 -9.87
C THR A 318 -2.07 14.37 -9.80
N LEU A 319 -3.14 14.83 -9.15
CA LEU A 319 -4.40 14.08 -9.13
C LEU A 319 -5.08 14.05 -10.50
N GLU A 320 -4.94 15.10 -11.32
CA GLU A 320 -5.44 15.11 -12.69
C GLU A 320 -4.87 13.94 -13.51
N VAL A 321 -3.58 13.63 -13.33
CA VAL A 321 -2.93 12.47 -13.96
C VAL A 321 -3.56 11.16 -13.48
N ASP A 322 -3.73 10.99 -12.17
CA ASP A 322 -4.32 9.77 -11.60
C ASP A 322 -5.79 9.59 -12.03
N VAL A 323 -6.59 10.66 -12.03
CA VAL A 323 -7.99 10.66 -12.48
C VAL A 323 -8.09 10.33 -13.96
N SER A 324 -7.30 10.99 -14.82
CA SER A 324 -7.26 10.67 -16.25
C SER A 324 -6.79 9.24 -16.52
N GLY A 325 -5.87 8.73 -15.70
CA GLY A 325 -5.53 7.31 -15.72
C GLY A 325 -6.75 6.43 -15.44
N MET A 326 -7.53 6.71 -14.39
CA MET A 326 -8.72 5.89 -14.11
C MET A 326 -9.83 6.04 -15.16
N GLU A 327 -9.97 7.21 -15.78
CA GLU A 327 -10.92 7.41 -16.89
C GLU A 327 -10.63 6.50 -18.08
N ILE A 328 -9.35 6.33 -18.45
CA ILE A 328 -8.97 5.46 -19.56
C ILE A 328 -9.41 4.00 -19.33
N LEU A 329 -9.36 3.57 -18.07
CA LEU A 329 -9.73 2.22 -17.63
C LEU A 329 -11.25 2.03 -17.54
N ALA A 330 -11.98 3.11 -17.22
CA ALA A 330 -13.42 3.10 -17.01
C ALA A 330 -14.24 3.28 -18.30
N THR A 331 -13.66 3.93 -19.33
CA THR A 331 -14.35 4.16 -20.61
C THR A 331 -14.08 3.03 -21.61
N PRO A 332 -15.13 2.48 -22.25
CA PRO A 332 -14.98 1.53 -23.36
C PRO A 332 -14.83 2.24 -24.70
N ASP A 333 -15.18 3.54 -24.79
CA ASP A 333 -15.20 4.30 -26.04
C ASP A 333 -13.77 4.59 -26.54
N PRO A 334 -13.38 4.07 -27.73
CA PRO A 334 -12.06 4.33 -28.31
C PRO A 334 -11.75 5.81 -28.53
N GLU A 335 -12.74 6.63 -28.89
CA GLU A 335 -12.53 8.06 -29.15
C GLU A 335 -12.29 8.83 -27.85
N GLU A 336 -13.08 8.58 -26.82
CA GLU A 336 -12.82 9.09 -25.47
C GLU A 336 -11.46 8.63 -24.93
N ARG A 337 -11.08 7.36 -25.12
CA ARG A 337 -9.74 6.87 -24.76
C ARG A 337 -8.64 7.66 -25.47
N ALA A 338 -8.77 7.91 -26.77
CA ALA A 338 -7.79 8.70 -27.53
C ALA A 338 -7.66 10.13 -26.99
N ARG A 339 -8.78 10.79 -26.66
CA ARG A 339 -8.79 12.13 -26.04
C ARG A 339 -8.10 12.13 -24.67
N ILE A 340 -8.38 11.14 -23.83
CA ILE A 340 -7.74 10.99 -22.51
C ILE A 340 -6.24 10.74 -22.67
N ARG A 341 -5.81 9.91 -23.62
CA ARG A 341 -4.37 9.67 -23.91
C ARG A 341 -3.65 10.93 -24.34
N ALA A 342 -4.27 11.73 -25.20
CA ALA A 342 -3.71 13.02 -25.60
C ALA A 342 -3.54 13.96 -24.38
N ARG A 343 -4.54 14.00 -23.48
CA ARG A 343 -4.46 14.75 -22.23
C ARG A 343 -3.33 14.24 -21.32
N LEU A 344 -3.23 12.93 -21.10
CA LEU A 344 -2.17 12.31 -20.30
C LEU A 344 -0.78 12.60 -20.88
N SER A 345 -0.64 12.57 -22.20
CA SER A 345 0.62 12.90 -22.89
C SER A 345 1.01 14.36 -22.64
N GLU A 346 0.06 15.29 -22.70
CA GLU A 346 0.30 16.69 -22.37
C GLU A 346 0.66 16.89 -20.89
N LEU A 347 -0.05 16.22 -19.97
CA LEU A 347 0.26 16.26 -18.54
C LEU A 347 1.66 15.72 -18.26
N ASN A 348 2.05 14.61 -18.88
CA ASN A 348 3.39 14.04 -18.77
C ASN A 348 4.44 15.04 -19.28
N ARG A 349 4.27 15.63 -20.48
CA ARG A 349 5.20 16.67 -20.99
C ARG A 349 5.35 17.84 -20.02
N ARG A 350 4.26 18.27 -19.39
CA ARG A 350 4.25 19.42 -18.48
C ARG A 350 4.88 19.14 -17.12
N THR A 351 4.76 17.90 -16.63
CA THR A 351 5.09 17.55 -15.23
C THR A 351 6.29 16.63 -15.07
N GLY A 352 6.56 15.79 -16.07
CA GLY A 352 7.46 14.65 -15.98
C GLY A 352 6.88 13.44 -15.23
N ILE A 353 5.60 13.47 -14.83
CA ILE A 353 4.97 12.32 -14.16
C ILE A 353 4.85 11.19 -15.16
N SER A 354 5.58 10.11 -14.90
CA SER A 354 5.52 8.87 -15.67
C SER A 354 5.04 7.74 -14.77
N ARG A 355 3.96 7.06 -15.16
CA ARG A 355 3.51 5.78 -14.57
C ARG A 355 3.49 4.72 -15.65
N ALA A 356 3.82 3.48 -15.29
CA ALA A 356 3.88 2.39 -16.25
C ALA A 356 2.50 2.11 -16.89
N TRP A 357 1.43 2.21 -16.10
CA TRP A 357 0.06 1.94 -16.55
C TRP A 357 -0.57 3.06 -17.38
N LEU A 358 -0.05 4.29 -17.33
CA LEU A 358 -0.55 5.42 -18.15
C LEU A 358 -0.15 5.34 -19.63
N ARG A 359 0.73 4.40 -20.01
CA ARG A 359 1.26 4.28 -21.37
C ARG A 359 0.61 3.18 -22.20
N GLU A 360 -0.51 2.65 -21.74
CA GLU A 360 -1.29 1.56 -22.33
C GLU A 360 -1.95 1.88 -23.70
N GLY A 361 -1.51 2.93 -24.38
CA GLY A 361 -2.20 3.47 -25.54
C GLY A 361 -1.50 3.37 -26.88
N SER A 362 -0.23 2.98 -26.92
CA SER A 362 0.54 3.02 -28.17
C SER A 362 1.43 1.78 -28.24
N ILE A 363 0.78 0.63 -28.47
CA ILE A 363 1.49 -0.62 -28.78
C ILE A 363 2.06 -0.55 -30.21
N GLU A 364 1.49 0.26 -31.09
CA GLU A 364 1.99 0.30 -32.46
C GLU A 364 3.30 1.10 -32.58
N HIS A 365 3.50 2.22 -31.87
CA HIS A 365 4.64 3.13 -32.16
C HIS A 365 5.40 3.68 -30.93
N THR A 366 5.16 3.19 -29.70
CA THR A 366 6.01 3.61 -28.57
C THR A 366 7.24 2.72 -28.51
N PRO A 367 8.46 3.27 -28.39
CA PRO A 367 9.61 2.45 -28.05
C PRO A 367 9.29 1.61 -26.80
N PRO A 368 9.74 0.34 -26.75
CA PRO A 368 9.56 -0.49 -25.58
C PRO A 368 9.98 0.31 -24.35
N LEU A 369 9.20 0.24 -23.28
CA LEU A 369 9.60 0.80 -22.00
C LEU A 369 11.05 0.41 -21.74
N GLY A 370 11.90 1.38 -21.42
CA GLY A 370 13.20 1.03 -20.85
C GLY A 370 12.95 0.11 -19.66
N ALA A 371 13.69 -0.99 -19.57
CA ALA A 371 13.56 -1.98 -18.50
C ALA A 371 13.47 -1.30 -17.12
N GLU A 372 14.20 -0.21 -16.95
CA GLU A 372 14.19 0.67 -15.77
C GLU A 372 12.78 1.13 -15.33
N VAL A 373 11.91 1.60 -16.23
CA VAL A 373 10.56 2.09 -15.83
C VAL A 373 9.66 0.94 -15.37
N LEU A 374 9.85 -0.25 -15.94
CA LEU A 374 9.14 -1.46 -15.52
C LEU A 374 9.62 -1.94 -14.14
N GLU A 375 10.89 -1.70 -13.82
CA GLU A 375 11.47 -2.02 -12.52
C GLU A 375 11.05 -1.07 -11.41
N GLU A 376 10.86 0.22 -11.73
CA GLU A 376 10.44 1.27 -10.78
C GLU A 376 8.94 1.20 -10.43
N ASP A 377 8.08 0.72 -11.34
CA ASP A 377 6.62 0.60 -11.14
C ASP A 377 6.13 -0.80 -11.52
N ARG A 378 6.51 -1.80 -10.72
CA ARG A 378 6.27 -3.23 -11.00
C ARG A 378 4.80 -3.59 -10.99
N ILE A 379 4.03 -3.03 -10.06
CA ILE A 379 2.57 -3.25 -10.00
C ILE A 379 1.90 -2.57 -11.18
N GLY A 380 2.23 -1.32 -11.52
CA GLY A 380 1.69 -0.65 -12.69
C GLY A 380 2.01 -1.41 -13.99
N ALA A 381 3.22 -1.94 -14.12
CA ALA A 381 3.63 -2.78 -15.23
C ALA A 381 2.86 -4.10 -15.30
N LEU A 382 2.68 -4.78 -14.17
CA LEU A 382 1.89 -6.02 -14.09
C LEU A 382 0.42 -5.77 -14.45
N TYR A 383 -0.17 -4.71 -13.90
CA TYR A 383 -1.54 -4.32 -14.16
C TYR A 383 -1.76 -4.01 -15.64
N ALA A 384 -0.88 -3.20 -16.24
CA ALA A 384 -0.92 -2.89 -17.67
C ALA A 384 -0.76 -4.13 -18.55
N ALA A 385 0.07 -5.09 -18.13
CA ALA A 385 0.19 -6.37 -18.82
C ALA A 385 -1.11 -7.18 -18.75
N CYS A 386 -1.74 -7.23 -17.57
CA CYS A 386 -3.01 -7.95 -17.40
C CYS A 386 -4.13 -7.35 -18.25
N LEU A 387 -4.18 -6.02 -18.40
CA LEU A 387 -5.18 -5.38 -19.25
C LEU A 387 -5.06 -5.75 -20.74
N ARG A 388 -3.83 -5.99 -21.23
CA ARG A 388 -3.63 -6.50 -22.59
C ARG A 388 -4.16 -7.92 -22.76
N GLY A 389 -4.21 -8.69 -21.68
CA GLY A 389 -4.67 -10.07 -21.64
C GLY A 389 -3.69 -11.02 -22.34
N SER A 390 -3.19 -11.99 -21.59
CA SER A 390 -2.36 -13.08 -22.10
C SER A 390 -2.44 -14.20 -21.07
N PRO A 391 -2.81 -15.43 -21.46
CA PRO A 391 -2.84 -16.57 -20.55
C PRO A 391 -1.49 -16.76 -19.84
N GLU A 392 -0.37 -16.53 -20.54
CA GLU A 392 0.99 -16.72 -20.03
C GLU A 392 1.27 -15.83 -18.80
N LEU A 393 0.59 -14.68 -18.68
CA LEU A 393 0.69 -13.82 -17.51
C LEU A 393 0.06 -14.43 -16.26
N ALA A 394 -0.89 -15.37 -16.40
CA ALA A 394 -1.58 -15.96 -15.26
C ALA A 394 -0.60 -16.67 -14.30
N ALA A 395 0.41 -17.36 -14.84
CA ALA A 395 1.45 -18.00 -14.02
C ALA A 395 2.23 -16.96 -13.18
N ARG A 396 2.59 -15.82 -13.80
CA ARG A 396 3.28 -14.71 -13.12
C ARG A 396 2.38 -14.02 -12.08
N VAL A 397 1.10 -13.83 -12.38
CA VAL A 397 0.12 -13.27 -11.44
C VAL A 397 -0.03 -14.20 -10.22
N ILE A 398 -0.16 -15.51 -10.44
CA ILE A 398 -0.23 -16.50 -9.37
C ILE A 398 1.05 -16.47 -8.51
N ALA A 399 2.21 -16.52 -9.15
CA ALA A 399 3.51 -16.57 -8.47
C ALA A 399 3.78 -15.31 -7.62
N SER A 400 3.38 -14.13 -8.13
CA SER A 400 3.55 -12.86 -7.42
C SER A 400 2.52 -12.62 -6.30
N GLY A 401 1.46 -13.44 -6.23
CA GLY A 401 0.40 -13.30 -5.23
C GLY A 401 -0.68 -12.27 -5.57
N HIS A 402 -0.62 -11.62 -6.73
CA HIS A 402 -1.57 -10.56 -7.14
C HIS A 402 -2.86 -11.16 -7.74
N TRP A 403 -3.47 -12.11 -7.05
CA TRP A 403 -4.53 -12.95 -7.59
C TRP A 403 -5.79 -12.19 -8.04
N GLY A 404 -6.04 -11.00 -7.50
CA GLY A 404 -7.13 -10.13 -7.96
C GLY A 404 -6.99 -9.67 -9.42
N LEU A 405 -5.80 -9.77 -10.00
CA LEU A 405 -5.55 -9.48 -11.42
C LEU A 405 -5.85 -10.68 -12.34
N LEU A 406 -6.14 -11.88 -11.81
CA LEU A 406 -6.35 -13.08 -12.64
C LEU A 406 -7.55 -12.96 -13.59
N PRO A 407 -8.74 -12.51 -13.17
CA PRO A 407 -9.84 -12.31 -14.10
C PRO A 407 -9.43 -11.34 -15.22
N LEU A 408 -8.74 -10.25 -14.86
CA LEU A 408 -8.28 -9.25 -15.80
C LEU A 408 -7.31 -9.80 -16.84
N CYS A 409 -6.29 -10.58 -16.43
CA CYS A 409 -5.32 -11.15 -17.37
C CYS A 409 -5.93 -12.18 -18.32
N LEU A 410 -7.04 -12.80 -17.93
CA LEU A 410 -7.82 -13.72 -18.75
C LEU A 410 -8.93 -13.02 -19.56
N ARG A 411 -9.01 -11.68 -19.49
CA ARG A 411 -10.06 -10.85 -20.11
C ARG A 411 -11.47 -11.24 -19.67
N LEU A 412 -11.62 -11.60 -18.40
CA LEU A 412 -12.89 -11.93 -17.76
C LEU A 412 -13.32 -10.79 -16.84
N GLU A 413 -14.62 -10.49 -16.83
CA GLU A 413 -15.23 -9.67 -15.79
C GLU A 413 -15.38 -10.48 -14.50
N PRO A 414 -15.27 -9.87 -13.31
CA PRO A 414 -15.42 -10.59 -12.06
C PRO A 414 -16.76 -11.35 -11.92
N ALA A 415 -16.74 -12.61 -11.50
CA ALA A 415 -17.94 -13.43 -11.28
C ALA A 415 -17.72 -14.59 -10.30
N ARG A 416 -18.63 -15.58 -10.27
CA ARG A 416 -18.47 -16.86 -9.56
C ARG A 416 -17.91 -17.92 -10.50
N ARG A 417 -16.64 -18.27 -10.34
CA ARG A 417 -15.93 -19.17 -11.26
C ARG A 417 -15.01 -20.17 -10.56
N LEU A 418 -14.88 -21.32 -11.20
CA LEU A 418 -13.86 -22.32 -10.95
C LEU A 418 -13.00 -22.40 -12.21
N MET A 419 -11.78 -21.87 -12.14
CA MET A 419 -10.86 -21.84 -13.27
C MET A 419 -9.78 -22.90 -13.10
N ARG A 420 -9.54 -23.69 -14.14
CA ARG A 420 -8.42 -24.63 -14.19
C ARG A 420 -7.25 -23.98 -14.91
N LEU A 421 -6.19 -23.70 -14.17
CA LEU A 421 -4.92 -23.20 -14.71
C LEU A 421 -3.87 -24.29 -14.54
N ASP A 422 -3.65 -25.05 -15.61
CA ASP A 422 -2.84 -26.27 -15.58
C ASP A 422 -3.39 -27.31 -14.57
N ARG A 423 -2.63 -27.67 -13.52
CA ARG A 423 -3.08 -28.53 -12.40
C ARG A 423 -3.71 -27.75 -11.25
N ARG A 424 -3.60 -26.43 -11.25
CA ARG A 424 -4.10 -25.58 -10.17
C ARG A 424 -5.57 -25.25 -10.40
N LEU A 425 -6.32 -25.27 -9.29
CA LEU A 425 -7.70 -24.82 -9.27
C LEU A 425 -7.74 -23.40 -8.69
N VAL A 426 -8.24 -22.45 -9.46
CA VAL A 426 -8.49 -21.08 -8.98
C VAL A 426 -9.98 -20.92 -8.73
N VAL A 427 -10.32 -20.40 -7.55
CA VAL A 427 -11.70 -20.11 -7.16
C VAL A 427 -11.86 -18.60 -7.13
N GLU A 428 -12.84 -18.10 -7.87
CA GLU A 428 -13.19 -16.70 -7.94
C GLU A 428 -14.64 -16.49 -7.48
N ASP A 429 -14.84 -15.57 -6.54
CA ASP A 429 -16.16 -15.16 -6.06
C ASP A 429 -16.24 -13.63 -6.01
N HIS A 430 -16.67 -13.02 -7.13
CA HIS A 430 -16.84 -11.57 -7.28
C HIS A 430 -15.58 -10.79 -6.85
N GLY A 431 -14.43 -11.15 -7.44
CA GLY A 431 -13.13 -10.56 -7.13
C GLY A 431 -12.46 -11.05 -5.84
N ASN A 432 -13.09 -11.94 -5.08
CA ASN A 432 -12.36 -12.77 -4.12
C ASN A 432 -11.71 -13.93 -4.87
N VAL A 433 -10.40 -13.90 -5.04
CA VAL A 433 -9.65 -14.88 -5.84
C VAL A 433 -8.73 -15.66 -4.92
N SER A 434 -8.85 -16.98 -4.96
CA SER A 434 -7.96 -17.88 -4.24
C SER A 434 -7.38 -18.92 -5.19
N VAL A 435 -6.08 -19.15 -5.06
CA VAL A 435 -5.38 -20.20 -5.80
C VAL A 435 -5.22 -21.40 -4.88
N LEU A 436 -5.89 -22.48 -5.22
CA LEU A 436 -5.78 -23.75 -4.50
C LEU A 436 -4.59 -24.54 -5.05
N GLY A 437 -4.08 -25.46 -4.22
CA GLY A 437 -3.01 -26.37 -4.63
C GLY A 437 -3.45 -27.31 -5.76
N ASP A 438 -2.51 -28.13 -6.22
CA ASP A 438 -2.73 -29.02 -7.34
C ASP A 438 -3.92 -29.96 -7.09
N ALA A 439 -4.83 -30.00 -8.06
CA ALA A 439 -5.93 -30.93 -8.08
C ALA A 439 -5.49 -32.25 -8.73
N SER A 440 -6.08 -33.35 -8.27
CA SER A 440 -5.91 -34.64 -8.94
C SER A 440 -6.65 -34.64 -10.28
N ASP A 441 -6.21 -35.45 -11.24
CA ASP A 441 -6.87 -35.54 -12.55
C ASP A 441 -8.31 -36.06 -12.42
N GLY A 442 -8.57 -36.89 -11.40
CA GLY A 442 -9.92 -37.30 -11.04
C GLY A 442 -10.79 -36.12 -10.56
N THR A 443 -10.24 -35.25 -9.70
CA THR A 443 -10.92 -34.02 -9.26
C THR A 443 -11.20 -33.09 -10.44
N LEU A 444 -10.23 -32.90 -11.34
CA LEU A 444 -10.39 -32.02 -12.51
C LEU A 444 -11.42 -32.57 -13.50
N ARG A 445 -11.40 -33.88 -13.80
CA ARG A 445 -12.44 -34.53 -14.61
C ARG A 445 -13.82 -34.42 -13.97
N PHE A 446 -13.90 -34.63 -12.65
CA PHE A 446 -15.15 -34.49 -11.91
C PHE A 446 -15.68 -33.06 -11.96
N LEU A 447 -14.82 -32.07 -11.77
CA LEU A 447 -15.19 -30.67 -11.89
C LEU A 447 -15.66 -30.31 -13.30
N ARG A 448 -14.95 -30.76 -14.34
CA ARG A 448 -15.34 -30.56 -15.73
C ARG A 448 -16.72 -31.15 -16.01
N ALA A 449 -16.98 -32.36 -15.54
CA ALA A 449 -18.27 -33.02 -15.66
C ALA A 449 -19.41 -32.28 -14.94
N LEU A 450 -19.13 -31.44 -13.94
CA LEU A 450 -20.14 -30.59 -13.30
C LEU A 450 -20.31 -29.23 -14.01
N GLY A 451 -19.34 -28.85 -14.85
CA GLY A 451 -19.26 -27.55 -15.51
C GLY A 451 -20.17 -27.38 -16.73
N ASP A 452 -20.72 -28.48 -17.27
CA ASP A 452 -21.57 -28.49 -18.46
C ASP A 452 -22.97 -27.85 -18.23
N GLY A 453 -23.20 -27.31 -17.03
CA GLY A 453 -24.37 -26.48 -16.70
C GLY A 453 -25.65 -27.26 -16.44
N GLU A 454 -25.68 -28.54 -16.80
CA GLU A 454 -26.79 -29.45 -16.54
C GLU A 454 -26.57 -30.24 -15.25
N ARG A 455 -27.69 -30.71 -14.70
CA ARG A 455 -27.66 -31.63 -13.58
C ARG A 455 -27.19 -32.99 -14.06
N HIS A 456 -26.10 -33.50 -13.50
CA HIS A 456 -25.63 -34.85 -13.80
C HIS A 456 -26.15 -35.86 -12.78
N SER A 457 -26.77 -36.94 -13.28
CA SER A 457 -27.10 -38.07 -12.42
C SER A 457 -25.82 -38.73 -11.89
N LYS A 458 -25.92 -39.47 -10.80
CA LYS A 458 -24.80 -40.27 -10.26
C LYS A 458 -24.23 -41.23 -11.31
N GLU A 459 -25.09 -41.84 -12.12
CA GLU A 459 -24.71 -42.74 -13.22
C GLU A 459 -23.96 -42.00 -14.33
N ASP A 460 -24.44 -40.81 -14.75
CA ASP A 460 -23.75 -40.00 -15.75
C ASP A 460 -22.35 -39.58 -15.28
N LEU A 461 -22.22 -39.16 -14.01
CA LEU A 461 -20.92 -38.81 -13.43
C LEU A 461 -19.96 -40.01 -13.43
N LEU A 462 -20.44 -41.21 -13.10
CA LEU A 462 -19.63 -42.43 -13.15
C LEU A 462 -19.13 -42.75 -14.56
N ARG A 463 -20.02 -42.61 -15.54
CA ARG A 463 -19.72 -42.82 -16.95
C ARG A 463 -18.69 -41.82 -17.46
N VAL A 464 -18.92 -40.53 -17.23
CA VAL A 464 -18.08 -39.44 -17.77
C VAL A 464 -16.71 -39.38 -17.09
N VAL A 465 -16.66 -39.52 -15.75
CA VAL A 465 -15.43 -39.28 -14.99
C VAL A 465 -14.59 -40.55 -14.85
N TRP A 466 -15.23 -41.71 -14.67
CA TRP A 466 -14.54 -42.98 -14.41
C TRP A 466 -14.71 -44.03 -15.51
N GLY A 467 -15.52 -43.80 -16.54
CA GLY A 467 -15.73 -44.76 -17.64
C GLY A 467 -16.53 -46.01 -17.24
N ILE A 468 -17.27 -45.95 -16.13
CA ILE A 468 -18.04 -47.10 -15.63
C ILE A 468 -19.39 -47.15 -16.36
N GLY A 469 -19.60 -48.19 -17.16
CA GLY A 469 -20.78 -48.33 -18.02
C GLY A 469 -22.05 -48.87 -17.36
N SER A 470 -21.98 -49.39 -16.13
CA SER A 470 -23.14 -49.90 -15.39
C SER A 470 -23.13 -49.39 -13.96
N TYR A 471 -24.20 -48.73 -13.54
CA TYR A 471 -24.32 -48.16 -12.19
C TYR A 471 -24.82 -49.18 -11.16
N ARG A 472 -24.08 -49.33 -10.06
CA ARG A 472 -24.44 -50.15 -8.90
C ARG A 472 -24.37 -49.27 -7.64
N PRO A 473 -25.51 -48.84 -7.08
CA PRO A 473 -25.54 -47.90 -5.96
C PRO A 473 -24.61 -48.30 -4.80
N ASP A 474 -24.69 -49.55 -4.33
CA ASP A 474 -23.91 -50.04 -3.19
C ASP A 474 -22.39 -49.95 -3.39
N ALA A 475 -21.92 -50.11 -4.63
CA ALA A 475 -20.50 -50.08 -4.97
C ALA A 475 -20.01 -48.67 -5.34
N HIS A 476 -20.86 -47.87 -6.00
CA HIS A 476 -20.41 -46.64 -6.67
C HIS A 476 -20.79 -45.36 -5.93
N ASP A 477 -21.85 -45.36 -5.10
CA ASP A 477 -22.20 -44.20 -4.27
C ASP A 477 -21.04 -43.72 -3.38
N PRO A 478 -20.30 -44.61 -2.68
CA PRO A 478 -19.17 -44.20 -1.86
C PRO A 478 -18.08 -43.46 -2.66
N VAL A 479 -17.87 -43.84 -3.93
CA VAL A 479 -16.89 -43.20 -4.82
C VAL A 479 -17.30 -41.76 -5.13
N ILE A 480 -18.55 -41.56 -5.52
CA ILE A 480 -19.08 -40.22 -5.82
C ILE A 480 -19.11 -39.37 -4.56
N HIS A 481 -19.61 -39.89 -3.44
CA HIS A 481 -19.65 -39.17 -2.17
C HIS A 481 -18.25 -38.77 -1.70
N THR A 482 -17.24 -39.63 -1.90
CA THR A 482 -15.84 -39.30 -1.61
C THR A 482 -15.32 -38.20 -2.54
N ALA A 483 -15.59 -38.28 -3.84
CA ALA A 483 -15.17 -37.26 -4.81
C ALA A 483 -15.79 -35.88 -4.48
N VAL A 484 -17.10 -35.84 -4.22
CA VAL A 484 -17.82 -34.63 -3.80
C VAL A 484 -17.27 -34.10 -2.49
N SER A 485 -17.09 -34.95 -1.48
CA SER A 485 -16.58 -34.52 -0.17
C SER A 485 -15.17 -33.95 -0.28
N ARG A 486 -14.30 -34.56 -1.10
CA ARG A 486 -12.94 -34.05 -1.36
C ARG A 486 -12.97 -32.71 -2.10
N LEU A 487 -13.77 -32.59 -3.15
CA LEU A 487 -13.90 -31.33 -3.89
C LEU A 487 -14.46 -30.23 -2.99
N ARG A 488 -15.52 -30.50 -2.23
CA ARG A 488 -16.08 -29.53 -1.27
C ARG A 488 -15.06 -29.12 -0.21
N ALA A 489 -14.31 -30.07 0.34
CA ALA A 489 -13.25 -29.77 1.30
C ALA A 489 -12.14 -28.91 0.68
N GLN A 490 -11.74 -29.19 -0.57
CA GLN A 490 -10.76 -28.40 -1.30
C GLN A 490 -11.25 -26.97 -1.57
N LEU A 491 -12.54 -26.79 -1.89
CA LEU A 491 -13.17 -25.49 -2.09
C LEU A 491 -13.47 -24.71 -0.80
N GLY A 492 -13.31 -25.33 0.38
CA GLY A 492 -13.55 -24.71 1.67
C GLY A 492 -14.97 -24.17 1.81
N VAL A 493 -15.11 -22.87 2.11
CA VAL A 493 -16.42 -22.20 2.24
C VAL A 493 -17.21 -22.26 0.93
N ARG A 494 -16.54 -22.38 -0.22
CA ARG A 494 -17.17 -22.46 -1.55
C ARG A 494 -17.54 -23.89 -1.95
N GLY A 495 -17.37 -24.86 -1.05
CA GLY A 495 -17.89 -26.21 -1.23
C GLY A 495 -19.43 -26.26 -1.35
N ASN A 496 -20.13 -25.23 -0.87
CA ASN A 496 -21.56 -25.08 -1.08
C ASN A 496 -21.95 -24.83 -2.56
N TRP A 497 -20.98 -24.53 -3.43
CA TRP A 497 -21.23 -24.43 -4.88
C TRP A 497 -21.45 -25.77 -5.54
N ILE A 498 -21.11 -26.88 -4.89
CA ILE A 498 -21.48 -28.21 -5.35
C ILE A 498 -22.79 -28.57 -4.67
N GLU A 499 -23.89 -28.55 -5.41
CA GLU A 499 -25.23 -28.83 -4.88
C GLU A 499 -25.60 -30.30 -5.06
N ALA A 500 -26.24 -30.88 -4.05
CA ALA A 500 -26.87 -32.18 -4.19
C ALA A 500 -28.31 -31.97 -4.67
N ALA A 501 -28.65 -32.55 -5.82
CA ALA A 501 -30.00 -32.56 -6.36
C ALA A 501 -30.57 -34.00 -6.28
N SER A 502 -31.87 -34.17 -6.51
CA SER A 502 -32.62 -35.43 -6.30
C SER A 502 -32.14 -36.60 -7.17
N GLY A 503 -30.99 -37.20 -6.86
CA GLY A 503 -30.35 -38.30 -7.62
C GLY A 503 -29.06 -37.90 -8.35
N GLY A 504 -28.46 -36.75 -8.03
CA GLY A 504 -27.26 -36.27 -8.74
C GLY A 504 -26.58 -35.08 -8.09
N TYR A 505 -25.67 -34.48 -8.83
CA TYR A 505 -24.95 -33.28 -8.43
C TYR A 505 -24.92 -32.25 -9.56
N GLN A 506 -24.86 -30.99 -9.18
CA GLN A 506 -24.76 -29.85 -10.11
C GLN A 506 -23.93 -28.75 -9.47
N LEU A 507 -23.50 -27.79 -10.28
CA LEU A 507 -22.99 -26.52 -9.76
C LEU A 507 -24.15 -25.60 -9.36
N ALA A 508 -23.94 -24.83 -8.31
CA ALA A 508 -24.87 -23.78 -7.91
C ALA A 508 -25.09 -22.77 -9.03
N ALA A 509 -26.29 -22.21 -9.10
CA ALA A 509 -26.65 -21.24 -10.13
C ALA A 509 -25.64 -20.07 -10.20
N GLY A 510 -25.19 -19.77 -11.42
CA GLY A 510 -24.22 -18.70 -11.70
C GLY A 510 -22.75 -19.08 -11.50
N VAL A 511 -22.43 -20.29 -11.04
CA VAL A 511 -21.05 -20.80 -10.97
C VAL A 511 -20.68 -21.39 -12.31
N SER A 512 -19.60 -20.90 -12.92
CA SER A 512 -19.07 -21.45 -14.19
C SER A 512 -17.73 -22.14 -13.97
N VAL A 513 -17.47 -23.18 -14.77
CA VAL A 513 -16.15 -23.81 -14.87
C VAL A 513 -15.47 -23.30 -16.13
N LEU A 514 -14.25 -22.82 -16.01
CA LEU A 514 -13.49 -22.29 -17.15
C LEU A 514 -12.15 -23.00 -17.26
N GLU A 515 -11.90 -23.56 -18.44
CA GLU A 515 -10.61 -24.10 -18.83
C GLU A 515 -10.04 -23.19 -19.92
N PRO A 516 -9.16 -22.23 -19.60
CA PRO A 516 -8.53 -21.43 -20.64
C PRO A 516 -7.76 -22.38 -21.56
N ALA A 517 -7.86 -22.17 -22.87
CA ALA A 517 -7.22 -23.02 -23.86
C ALA A 517 -5.75 -23.28 -23.49
N SER A 518 -5.35 -24.55 -23.48
CA SER A 518 -4.11 -25.10 -22.90
C SER A 518 -2.79 -24.63 -23.52
N GLY A 519 -2.73 -23.45 -24.17
CA GLY A 519 -1.50 -22.86 -24.71
C GLY A 519 -0.43 -22.55 -23.65
N LEU A 520 -0.76 -22.70 -22.38
CA LEU A 520 0.10 -22.43 -21.22
C LEU A 520 1.22 -23.45 -20.98
N SER A 521 1.24 -24.59 -21.66
CA SER A 521 2.09 -25.73 -21.27
C SER A 521 3.51 -25.73 -21.86
N ALA A 522 3.95 -24.69 -22.58
CA ALA A 522 5.14 -24.81 -23.43
C ALA A 522 6.38 -23.96 -23.07
N SER A 523 6.41 -23.18 -21.98
CA SER A 523 7.49 -22.18 -21.77
C SER A 523 8.20 -22.19 -20.40
N ALA A 524 7.91 -23.16 -19.52
CA ALA A 524 8.57 -23.23 -18.21
C ALA A 524 9.96 -23.92 -18.23
N GLU A 525 10.35 -24.60 -19.31
CA GLU A 525 11.64 -25.31 -19.39
C GLU A 525 12.75 -24.54 -20.13
N ALA A 526 12.47 -23.36 -20.69
CA ALA A 526 13.42 -22.63 -21.56
C ALA A 526 14.17 -21.46 -20.90
N SER A 527 14.25 -21.39 -19.56
CA SER A 527 14.90 -20.25 -18.86
C SER A 527 16.01 -20.61 -17.88
N SER A 528 16.56 -21.84 -17.91
CA SER A 528 17.77 -22.17 -17.13
C SER A 528 19.09 -21.74 -17.78
N ASP A 529 19.12 -21.38 -19.07
CA ASP A 529 20.37 -21.29 -19.83
C ASP A 529 20.75 -19.86 -20.30
N ALA A 530 20.09 -18.82 -19.77
CA ALA A 530 20.35 -17.42 -20.18
C ALA A 530 20.98 -16.53 -19.09
N GLU A 531 21.50 -17.11 -18.00
CA GLU A 531 22.16 -16.36 -16.92
C GLU A 531 23.70 -16.53 -16.84
N GLU A 532 24.35 -17.05 -17.90
CA GLU A 532 25.80 -17.24 -17.93
C GLU A 532 26.48 -16.43 -19.04
N ARG A 533 26.50 -15.09 -18.91
CA ARG A 533 27.48 -14.16 -19.54
C ARG A 533 27.24 -12.69 -19.16
N ALA A 534 27.52 -12.35 -17.91
CA ALA A 534 27.88 -10.99 -17.53
C ALA A 534 28.78 -11.04 -16.29
N SER A 535 30.09 -11.17 -16.51
CA SER A 535 31.09 -11.02 -15.46
C SER A 535 31.16 -9.55 -15.01
N SER A 536 30.42 -9.21 -13.96
CA SER A 536 30.68 -8.02 -13.14
C SER A 536 31.55 -8.41 -11.94
N PRO A 537 32.50 -7.57 -11.51
CA PRO A 537 33.41 -7.86 -10.41
C PRO A 537 32.62 -8.01 -9.10
N ALA A 538 33.01 -9.01 -8.31
CA ALA A 538 32.37 -9.38 -7.05
C ALA A 538 32.18 -8.17 -6.11
N PRO A 539 30.96 -7.95 -5.58
CA PRO A 539 30.75 -6.96 -4.53
C PRO A 539 31.47 -7.40 -3.25
N PRO A 540 31.99 -6.47 -2.43
CA PRO A 540 32.58 -6.81 -1.15
C PRO A 540 31.56 -7.52 -0.24
N PRO A 541 32.00 -8.45 0.62
CA PRO A 541 31.11 -9.19 1.51
C PRO A 541 30.30 -8.22 2.36
N ARG A 542 28.97 -8.32 2.23
CA ARG A 542 28.05 -7.58 3.09
C ARG A 542 28.27 -8.03 4.54
N PRO A 543 28.34 -7.09 5.51
CA PRO A 543 28.37 -7.45 6.91
C PRO A 543 27.11 -8.25 7.25
N ALA A 544 27.30 -9.43 7.87
CA ALA A 544 26.22 -10.25 8.37
C ALA A 544 25.34 -9.41 9.30
N MET A 545 24.08 -9.21 8.92
CA MET A 545 23.10 -8.68 9.84
C MET A 545 23.00 -9.67 11.01
N PRO A 546 23.07 -9.20 12.27
CA PRO A 546 22.92 -10.09 13.42
C PRO A 546 21.54 -10.73 13.33
N SER A 547 21.50 -12.06 13.28
CA SER A 547 20.25 -12.80 13.47
C SER A 547 19.65 -12.32 14.80
N ALA A 548 18.42 -11.84 14.77
CA ALA A 548 17.69 -11.55 16.00
C ALA A 548 17.85 -12.76 16.93
N GLY A 549 18.38 -12.54 18.13
CA GLY A 549 18.67 -13.60 19.08
C GLY A 549 17.42 -14.46 19.35
N PRO A 550 17.61 -15.69 19.85
CA PRO A 550 16.51 -16.58 20.13
C PRO A 550 15.46 -15.87 21.00
N GLN A 551 14.23 -15.82 20.51
CA GLN A 551 13.15 -15.22 21.28
C GLN A 551 12.89 -16.08 22.52
N PRO A 552 12.87 -15.52 23.75
CA PRO A 552 12.72 -16.29 24.99
C PRO A 552 11.43 -17.12 25.02
N GLU A 553 10.42 -16.72 24.25
CA GLU A 553 9.16 -17.45 24.11
C GLU A 553 9.30 -18.75 23.29
N HIS A 554 10.21 -18.80 22.32
CA HIS A 554 10.49 -19.99 21.51
C HIS A 554 11.22 -21.04 22.34
N GLU A 555 12.19 -20.61 23.15
CA GLU A 555 12.90 -21.48 24.09
C GLU A 555 11.95 -22.11 25.11
N ALA A 556 10.98 -21.34 25.63
CA ALA A 556 9.98 -21.84 26.56
C ALA A 556 9.10 -22.96 25.94
N ILE A 557 8.73 -22.84 24.67
CA ILE A 557 7.96 -23.87 23.95
C ILE A 557 8.80 -25.12 23.74
N VAL A 558 10.04 -24.97 23.26
CA VAL A 558 10.93 -26.10 23.01
C VAL A 558 11.25 -26.84 24.33
N ALA A 559 11.53 -26.12 25.41
CA ALA A 559 11.77 -26.71 26.73
C ALA A 559 10.54 -27.46 27.26
N PHE A 560 9.35 -26.91 27.07
CA PHE A 560 8.10 -27.58 27.43
C PHE A 560 7.89 -28.88 26.64
N LEU A 561 8.06 -28.83 25.31
CA LEU A 561 7.93 -30.01 24.45
C LEU A 561 9.02 -31.05 24.70
N ALA A 562 10.23 -30.64 25.09
CA ALA A 562 11.30 -31.54 25.49
C ALA A 562 10.95 -32.31 26.77
N LYS A 563 10.26 -31.66 27.71
CA LYS A 563 9.83 -32.26 28.99
C LYS A 563 8.63 -33.20 28.83
N GLU A 564 7.60 -32.77 28.11
CA GLU A 564 6.33 -33.52 27.99
C GLU A 564 6.35 -34.56 26.84
N GLY A 565 7.37 -34.55 26.01
CA GLY A 565 7.53 -35.46 24.87
C GLY A 565 6.69 -35.07 23.66
N SER A 566 5.39 -34.84 23.80
CA SER A 566 4.54 -34.25 22.75
C SER A 566 3.32 -33.54 23.34
N ALA A 567 2.90 -32.41 22.75
CA ALA A 567 1.77 -31.63 23.23
C ALA A 567 0.89 -31.09 22.09
N SER A 568 -0.40 -30.86 22.35
CA SER A 568 -1.31 -30.19 21.41
C SER A 568 -1.13 -28.66 21.44
N SER A 569 -1.74 -27.95 20.49
CA SER A 569 -1.77 -26.47 20.51
C SER A 569 -2.43 -25.92 21.78
N THR A 570 -3.46 -26.61 22.28
CA THR A 570 -4.21 -26.23 23.49
C THR A 570 -3.34 -26.37 24.74
N ASP A 571 -2.52 -27.42 24.82
CA ASP A 571 -1.59 -27.64 25.94
C ASP A 571 -0.51 -26.55 25.98
N VAL A 572 0.06 -26.22 24.81
CA VAL A 572 1.07 -25.15 24.68
C VAL A 572 0.46 -23.78 25.02
N ALA A 573 -0.77 -23.51 24.58
CA ALA A 573 -1.48 -22.28 24.89
C ALA A 573 -1.73 -22.12 26.39
N SER A 574 -2.23 -23.17 27.05
CA SER A 574 -2.43 -23.19 28.51
C SER A 574 -1.12 -22.98 29.27
N ARG A 575 -0.04 -23.65 28.84
CA ARG A 575 1.26 -23.56 29.53
C ARG A 575 1.87 -22.17 29.49
N LEU A 576 1.67 -21.44 28.39
CA LEU A 576 2.21 -20.10 28.16
C LEU A 576 1.27 -18.97 28.59
N GLY A 577 0.02 -19.29 28.96
CA GLY A 577 -1.00 -18.27 29.26
C GLY A 577 -1.38 -17.41 28.06
N VAL A 578 -1.39 -17.99 26.85
CA VAL A 578 -1.74 -17.28 25.60
C VAL A 578 -2.95 -17.92 24.92
N SER A 579 -3.56 -17.22 23.96
CA SER A 579 -4.61 -17.80 23.14
C SER A 579 -4.08 -18.93 22.26
N GLU A 580 -4.94 -19.89 21.93
CA GLU A 580 -4.58 -21.03 21.07
C GLU A 580 -4.07 -20.59 19.69
N MET A 581 -4.62 -19.52 19.13
CA MET A 581 -4.16 -18.95 17.87
C MET A 581 -2.72 -18.41 17.95
N THR A 582 -2.35 -17.77 19.04
CA THR A 582 -0.97 -17.29 19.28
C THR A 582 -0.01 -18.45 19.42
N ALA A 583 -0.40 -19.51 20.16
CA ALA A 583 0.38 -20.73 20.28
C ALA A 583 0.57 -21.42 18.92
N LEU A 584 -0.49 -21.52 18.10
CA LEU A 584 -0.42 -22.09 16.75
C LEU A 584 0.52 -21.34 15.81
N ARG A 585 0.55 -20.00 15.86
CA ARG A 585 1.48 -19.20 15.07
C ARG A 585 2.93 -19.51 15.46
N ARG A 586 3.24 -19.47 16.76
CA ARG A 586 4.59 -19.78 17.27
C ARG A 586 5.03 -21.21 16.95
N LEU A 587 4.12 -22.18 17.08
CA LEU A 587 4.39 -23.57 16.72
C LEU A 587 4.66 -23.73 15.22
N ARG A 588 4.01 -22.95 14.35
CA ARG A 588 4.30 -22.96 12.91
C ARG A 588 5.70 -22.44 12.63
N ASP A 589 6.08 -21.32 13.24
CA ASP A 589 7.41 -20.72 13.07
C ASP A 589 8.51 -21.70 13.52
N LEU A 590 8.30 -22.42 14.64
CA LEU A 590 9.22 -23.43 15.14
C LEU A 590 9.29 -24.70 14.25
N VAL A 591 8.20 -25.07 13.59
CA VAL A 591 8.17 -26.17 12.60
C VAL A 591 8.94 -25.76 11.35
N GLU A 592 8.73 -24.53 10.86
CA GLU A 592 9.45 -23.98 9.70
C GLU A 592 10.96 -23.86 9.95
N GLN A 593 11.35 -23.59 11.20
CA GLN A 593 12.75 -23.57 11.65
C GLN A 593 13.34 -24.98 11.90
N GLY A 594 12.53 -26.04 11.82
CA GLY A 594 12.97 -27.42 12.07
C GLY A 594 13.32 -27.73 13.53
N LEU A 595 12.93 -26.88 14.48
CA LEU A 595 13.18 -27.07 15.92
C LEU A 595 12.19 -28.05 16.54
N ILE A 596 10.98 -28.11 16.00
CA ILE A 596 9.94 -29.05 16.42
C ILE A 596 9.32 -29.73 15.19
N GLU A 597 8.76 -30.92 15.37
CA GLU A 597 8.06 -31.66 14.33
C GLU A 597 6.58 -31.81 14.68
N ARG A 598 5.75 -31.80 13.64
CA ARG A 598 4.30 -31.94 13.74
C ARG A 598 3.89 -33.40 13.50
N LEU A 599 3.18 -33.99 14.46
CA LEU A 599 2.63 -35.35 14.41
C LEU A 599 1.11 -35.31 14.26
N GLY A 600 0.55 -36.10 13.35
CA GLY A 600 -0.91 -36.22 13.17
C GLY A 600 -1.56 -35.10 12.35
N LYS A 601 -2.89 -35.17 12.20
CA LYS A 601 -3.71 -34.23 11.41
C LYS A 601 -4.99 -33.84 12.17
N GLY A 602 -5.48 -32.63 11.92
CA GLY A 602 -6.71 -32.11 12.53
C GLY A 602 -6.63 -31.99 14.04
N LYS A 603 -7.69 -32.41 14.75
CA LYS A 603 -7.78 -32.36 16.22
C LYS A 603 -6.75 -33.25 16.94
N ASN A 604 -6.15 -34.20 16.22
CA ASN A 604 -5.10 -35.08 16.75
C ASN A 604 -3.69 -34.58 16.43
N THR A 605 -3.54 -33.30 16.05
CA THR A 605 -2.22 -32.71 15.80
C THR A 605 -1.48 -32.51 17.13
N ARG A 606 -0.29 -33.07 17.25
CA ARG A 606 0.65 -32.86 18.36
C ARG A 606 2.00 -32.38 17.84
N TYR A 607 2.76 -31.71 18.69
CA TYR A 607 4.09 -31.20 18.37
C TYR A 607 5.10 -31.82 19.33
N ARG A 608 6.29 -32.17 18.85
CA ARG A 608 7.41 -32.65 19.67
C ARG A 608 8.72 -32.05 19.19
N VAL A 609 9.76 -32.05 20.01
CA VAL A 609 11.09 -31.56 19.62
C VAL A 609 11.67 -32.46 18.52
N GLY A 610 12.15 -31.85 17.43
CA GLY A 610 12.72 -32.56 16.29
C GLY A 610 13.99 -33.32 16.69
N SER A 611 14.19 -34.51 16.12
CA SER A 611 15.36 -35.36 16.39
C SER A 611 16.71 -34.69 16.08
N SER A 612 16.72 -33.70 15.18
CA SER A 612 17.87 -32.86 14.82
C SER A 612 18.31 -31.88 15.92
N SER A 613 17.45 -31.58 16.90
CA SER A 613 17.72 -30.61 17.98
C SER A 613 18.42 -31.20 19.23
N ARG A 614 18.70 -32.52 19.26
CA ARG A 614 19.35 -33.20 20.40
C ARG A 614 20.88 -33.24 20.34
N ARG A 615 21.52 -32.40 19.51
CA ARG A 615 22.98 -32.31 19.41
C ARG A 615 23.54 -31.22 20.30
#